data_AF-D9SW43-F1
#
_entry.id   AF-D9SW43-F1
#
_cell.length_a   1.000
_cell.length_b   1.000
_cell.length_c   1.000
_cell.angle_alpha   90.00
_cell.angle_beta   90.00
_cell.angle_gamma   90.00
#
_symmetry.space_group_name_H-M   'P 1'
#
loop_
_entity.id
_entity.type
_entity.pdbx_description
1 polymer ?
#
loop_
_entity_poly.entity_id
_entity_poly.type
_entity_poly.pdbx_seq_one_letter_code
_entity_poly.pdbx_strand_id
1 'polypeptide(L)'
;MITSIFSNLIKGKWQKDILAKDLPGTHKKSFAMYFGGGEIWFEHLDGMYSFTDEVIQKFIYDTRNITRPSAPSLIAVNLDETVVTKKIVDLITDIYIKNTRYIHKVVFVGMDSYSQKLMKKVFGNRVGEYEFSVNYINDFEKAKEWLVGK
;
A
#
# COMPACT_ATOMS: atom_id res chain seq x y z
N MET A 1 8.08 8.48 -32.21
CA MET A 1 6.84 9.07 -31.63
C MET A 1 5.60 8.21 -31.90
N ILE A 2 5.73 6.86 -31.99
CA ILE A 2 4.63 5.92 -32.33
C ILE A 2 4.34 4.92 -31.19
N THR A 3 5.24 4.78 -30.22
CA THR A 3 5.13 3.84 -29.08
C THR A 3 4.15 4.30 -27.99
N SER A 4 3.91 5.61 -27.85
CA SER A 4 3.01 6.15 -26.81
C SER A 4 1.52 5.93 -27.13
N ILE A 5 1.14 6.01 -28.41
CA ILE A 5 -0.26 5.91 -28.83
C ILE A 5 -0.75 4.46 -28.77
N PHE A 6 0.08 3.48 -29.15
CA PHE A 6 -0.28 2.05 -29.05
C PHE A 6 -0.38 1.54 -27.60
N SER A 7 0.49 2.02 -26.70
CA SER A 7 0.41 1.73 -25.26
C SER A 7 -0.91 2.24 -24.65
N ASN A 8 -1.32 3.45 -25.02
CA ASN A 8 -2.56 4.05 -24.53
C ASN A 8 -3.83 3.43 -25.16
N LEU A 9 -3.77 2.98 -26.43
CA LEU A 9 -4.89 2.33 -27.09
C LEU A 9 -5.18 0.92 -26.53
N ILE A 10 -4.14 0.18 -26.14
CA ILE A 10 -4.28 -1.14 -25.53
C ILE A 10 -4.73 -1.00 -24.06
N LYS A 11 -4.20 -0.04 -23.30
CA LYS A 11 -4.61 0.19 -21.90
C LYS A 11 -6.06 0.71 -21.78
N GLY A 12 -6.49 1.61 -22.65
CA GLY A 12 -7.81 2.23 -22.56
C GLY A 12 -8.99 1.34 -22.98
N LYS A 13 -8.74 0.28 -23.78
CA LYS A 13 -9.80 -0.60 -24.30
C LYS A 13 -10.03 -1.84 -23.44
N TRP A 14 -8.97 -2.42 -22.85
CA TRP A 14 -9.08 -3.60 -21.98
C TRP A 14 -9.50 -3.26 -20.55
N GLN A 15 -9.21 -2.05 -20.06
CA GLN A 15 -9.58 -1.64 -18.70
C GLN A 15 -11.09 -1.43 -18.53
N LYS A 16 -11.85 -1.24 -19.62
CA LYS A 16 -13.31 -1.05 -19.58
C LYS A 16 -14.10 -2.36 -19.38
N ASP A 17 -13.49 -3.51 -19.65
CA ASP A 17 -14.17 -4.81 -19.62
C ASP A 17 -13.74 -5.68 -18.42
N ILE A 18 -12.71 -5.26 -17.67
CA ILE A 18 -12.31 -5.92 -16.42
C ILE A 18 -13.28 -5.49 -15.32
N LEU A 19 -14.04 -6.43 -14.79
CA LEU A 19 -14.85 -6.19 -13.60
C LEU A 19 -13.91 -6.11 -12.39
N ALA A 20 -14.25 -5.26 -11.43
CA ALA A 20 -13.56 -5.11 -10.14
C ALA A 20 -13.20 -6.45 -9.45
N LYS A 21 -14.09 -7.43 -9.57
CA LYS A 21 -13.92 -8.77 -8.99
C LYS A 21 -12.81 -9.60 -9.65
N ASP A 22 -12.39 -9.25 -10.87
CA ASP A 22 -11.43 -10.01 -11.68
C ASP A 22 -10.02 -9.37 -11.66
N LEU A 23 -9.83 -8.32 -10.84
CA LEU A 23 -8.52 -7.68 -10.68
C LEU A 23 -7.53 -8.65 -10.01
N PRO A 24 -6.27 -8.69 -10.47
CA PRO A 24 -5.22 -9.51 -9.84
C PRO A 24 -5.10 -9.27 -8.33
N GLY A 25 -5.21 -8.01 -7.89
CA GLY A 25 -5.11 -7.62 -6.49
C GLY A 25 -6.28 -8.08 -5.62
N THR A 26 -7.48 -8.22 -6.18
CA THR A 26 -8.69 -8.60 -5.43
C THR A 26 -8.57 -10.00 -4.80
N HIS A 27 -7.81 -10.90 -5.45
CA HIS A 27 -7.63 -12.28 -4.97
C HIS A 27 -6.34 -12.51 -4.18
N LYS A 28 -5.41 -11.53 -4.18
CA LYS A 28 -4.16 -11.61 -3.42
C LYS A 28 -4.46 -11.40 -1.94
N LYS A 29 -4.19 -12.42 -1.14
CA LYS A 29 -4.35 -12.34 0.32
C LYS A 29 -3.20 -11.54 0.92
N SER A 30 -3.53 -10.59 1.79
CA SER A 30 -2.56 -10.00 2.72
C SER A 30 -2.19 -11.06 3.78
N PHE A 31 -0.93 -11.09 4.23
CA PHE A 31 -0.43 -12.14 5.12
C PHE A 31 0.69 -11.66 6.05
N ALA A 32 0.92 -12.39 7.13
CA ALA A 32 2.08 -12.21 8.00
C ALA A 32 3.18 -13.22 7.64
N MET A 33 4.44 -12.79 7.71
CA MET A 33 5.59 -13.66 7.51
C MET A 33 6.80 -13.20 8.32
N TYR A 34 7.55 -14.16 8.86
CA TYR A 34 8.81 -13.90 9.54
C TYR A 34 9.95 -13.61 8.55
N PHE A 35 10.73 -12.58 8.84
CA PHE A 35 11.93 -12.22 8.11
C PHE A 35 12.93 -11.58 9.08
N GLY A 36 14.22 -11.93 8.99
CA GLY A 36 15.29 -11.23 9.72
C GLY A 36 15.11 -11.07 11.24
N GLY A 37 14.36 -11.96 11.90
CA GLY A 37 14.07 -11.88 13.34
C GLY A 37 12.85 -11.03 13.73
N GLY A 38 12.11 -10.47 12.76
CA GLY A 38 10.84 -9.80 12.95
C GLY A 38 9.71 -10.47 12.18
N GLU A 39 8.46 -10.21 12.57
CA GLU A 39 7.28 -10.57 11.79
C GLU A 39 6.78 -9.34 11.04
N ILE A 40 6.52 -9.48 9.74
CA ILE A 40 6.05 -8.41 8.87
C ILE A 40 4.65 -8.76 8.36
N TRP A 41 3.73 -7.80 8.42
CA TRP A 41 2.49 -7.87 7.66
C TRP A 41 2.68 -7.32 6.26
N PHE A 42 2.36 -8.13 5.25
CA PHE A 42 2.33 -7.76 3.84
C PHE A 42 0.90 -7.43 3.43
N GLU A 43 0.61 -6.14 3.32
CA GLU A 43 -0.65 -5.59 2.85
C GLU A 43 -0.64 -5.52 1.31
N HIS A 44 -1.32 -6.46 0.66
CA HIS A 44 -1.35 -6.57 -0.79
C HIS A 44 -2.46 -5.70 -1.38
N LEU A 45 -2.12 -4.51 -1.88
CA LEU A 45 -3.03 -3.64 -2.62
C LEU A 45 -2.55 -3.43 -4.06
N ASP A 46 -1.68 -4.30 -4.55
CA ASP A 46 -1.08 -4.25 -5.89
C ASP A 46 -1.96 -4.86 -6.98
N GLY A 47 -1.80 -4.40 -8.22
CA GLY A 47 -2.58 -4.89 -9.36
C GLY A 47 -4.07 -4.51 -9.29
N MET A 48 -4.38 -3.39 -8.64
CA MET A 48 -5.74 -2.84 -8.54
C MET A 48 -5.99 -1.70 -9.55
N TYR A 49 -4.96 -1.27 -10.29
CA TYR A 49 -5.04 -0.24 -11.32
C TYR A 49 -5.79 1.01 -10.84
N SER A 50 -6.84 1.47 -11.53
CA SER A 50 -7.60 2.68 -11.18
C SER A 50 -8.81 2.43 -10.27
N PHE A 51 -9.00 1.21 -9.78
CA PHE A 51 -10.18 0.78 -9.01
C PHE A 51 -10.06 1.21 -7.54
N THR A 52 -10.27 2.50 -7.30
CA THR A 52 -10.05 3.14 -5.99
C THR A 52 -10.94 2.57 -4.89
N ASP A 53 -12.22 2.31 -5.18
CA ASP A 53 -13.16 1.85 -4.16
C ASP A 53 -12.87 0.40 -3.75
N GLU A 54 -12.37 -0.41 -4.67
CA GLU A 54 -11.93 -1.78 -4.46
C GLU A 54 -10.68 -1.83 -3.58
N VAL A 55 -9.70 -0.95 -3.83
CA VAL A 55 -8.52 -0.79 -2.96
C VAL A 55 -8.96 -0.44 -1.54
N ILE A 56 -9.90 0.50 -1.41
CA ILE A 56 -10.44 0.92 -0.11
C ILE A 56 -11.16 -0.22 0.60
N GLN A 57 -12.04 -0.93 -0.11
CA GLN A 57 -12.80 -2.05 0.46
C GLN A 57 -11.87 -3.17 0.93
N LYS A 58 -10.87 -3.53 0.11
CA LYS A 58 -9.87 -4.52 0.47
C LYS A 58 -9.07 -4.09 1.70
N PHE A 59 -8.56 -2.86 1.71
CA PHE A 59 -7.81 -2.35 2.84
C PHE A 59 -8.65 -2.30 4.14
N ILE A 60 -9.91 -1.89 4.07
CA ILE A 60 -10.83 -1.92 5.23
C ILE A 60 -11.08 -3.36 5.72
N TYR A 61 -11.13 -4.33 4.81
CA TYR A 61 -11.26 -5.73 5.18
C TYR A 61 -10.00 -6.24 5.89
N ASP A 62 -8.82 -5.97 5.33
CA ASP A 62 -7.54 -6.46 5.85
C ASP A 62 -7.11 -5.77 7.14
N THR A 63 -7.49 -4.49 7.33
CA THR A 63 -7.21 -3.73 8.57
C THR A 63 -7.78 -4.37 9.83
N ARG A 64 -8.81 -5.22 9.71
CA ARG A 64 -9.33 -6.03 10.82
C ARG A 64 -8.33 -7.05 11.36
N ASN A 65 -7.29 -7.39 10.58
CA ASN A 65 -6.23 -8.31 10.98
C ASN A 65 -5.02 -7.57 11.57
N ILE A 66 -4.67 -6.38 11.06
CA ILE A 66 -3.49 -5.62 11.52
C ILE A 66 -3.71 -4.68 12.69
N THR A 67 -4.96 -4.38 13.05
CA THR A 67 -5.26 -3.47 14.18
C THR A 67 -5.39 -4.19 15.52
N ARG A 68 -5.08 -5.49 15.58
CA ARG A 68 -5.14 -6.29 16.81
C ARG A 68 -3.83 -6.14 17.59
N PRO A 69 -3.85 -6.16 18.94
CA PRO A 69 -2.61 -6.06 19.72
C PRO A 69 -1.56 -7.14 19.42
N SER A 70 -1.98 -8.30 18.92
CA SER A 70 -1.11 -9.42 18.56
C SER A 70 -0.65 -9.40 17.09
N ALA A 71 -1.04 -8.38 16.32
CA ALA A 71 -0.66 -8.29 14.92
C ALA A 71 0.80 -7.83 14.78
N PRO A 72 1.46 -8.16 13.65
CA PRO A 72 2.77 -7.61 13.35
C PRO A 72 2.74 -6.07 13.35
N SER A 73 3.69 -5.45 14.04
CA SER A 73 3.83 -3.98 14.09
C SER A 73 4.68 -3.42 12.94
N LEU A 74 5.28 -4.30 12.13
CA LEU A 74 6.02 -3.98 10.91
C LEU A 74 5.12 -4.23 9.71
N ILE A 75 4.89 -3.21 8.89
CA ILE A 75 3.89 -3.27 7.81
C ILE A 75 4.55 -2.90 6.48
N ALA A 76 4.47 -3.78 5.49
CA ALA A 76 4.77 -3.50 4.09
C ALA A 76 3.46 -3.37 3.31
N VAL A 77 3.21 -2.22 2.70
CA VAL A 77 2.05 -1.98 1.84
C VAL A 77 2.48 -2.01 0.38
N ASN A 78 2.03 -3.02 -0.36
CA ASN A 78 2.28 -3.13 -1.79
C ASN A 78 1.24 -2.34 -2.58
N LEU A 79 1.70 -1.38 -3.39
CA LEU A 79 0.85 -0.57 -4.27
C LEU A 79 1.33 -0.64 -5.73
N ASP A 80 2.18 -1.63 -6.06
CA ASP A 80 2.63 -1.83 -7.43
C ASP A 80 1.44 -2.02 -8.38
N GLU A 81 1.50 -1.40 -9.56
CA GLU A 81 0.38 -1.36 -10.53
C GLU A 81 -0.96 -0.83 -9.97
N THR A 82 -0.96 -0.04 -8.90
CA THR A 82 -2.16 0.59 -8.34
C THR A 82 -2.05 2.11 -8.36
N VAL A 83 -3.06 2.78 -8.91
CA VAL A 83 -3.15 4.24 -8.93
C VAL A 83 -3.52 4.74 -7.53
N VAL A 84 -2.57 5.41 -6.88
CA VAL A 84 -2.74 5.92 -5.51
C VAL A 84 -3.42 7.29 -5.54
N THR A 85 -4.72 7.31 -5.24
CA THR A 85 -5.51 8.54 -5.14
C THR A 85 -5.41 9.16 -3.75
N LYS A 86 -5.78 10.45 -3.61
CA LYS A 86 -5.84 11.12 -2.30
C LYS A 86 -6.79 10.39 -1.34
N LYS A 87 -7.89 9.83 -1.84
CA LYS A 87 -8.85 9.05 -1.03
C LYS A 87 -8.20 7.82 -0.38
N ILE A 88 -7.36 7.10 -1.13
CA ILE A 88 -6.59 5.95 -0.62
C ILE A 88 -5.60 6.43 0.45
N VAL A 89 -4.83 7.48 0.15
CA VAL A 89 -3.81 8.04 1.05
C VAL A 89 -4.42 8.52 2.37
N ASP A 90 -5.50 9.30 2.32
CA ASP A 90 -6.18 9.81 3.50
C ASP A 90 -6.66 8.66 4.39
N LEU A 91 -7.32 7.65 3.79
CA LEU A 91 -7.83 6.49 4.53
C LEU A 91 -6.72 5.68 5.20
N ILE A 92 -5.66 5.35 4.47
CA ILE A 92 -4.51 4.60 5.02
C ILE A 92 -3.91 5.38 6.19
N THR A 93 -3.67 6.67 5.97
CA THR A 93 -3.08 7.55 6.99
C THR A 93 -3.97 7.62 8.24
N ASP A 94 -5.27 7.86 8.08
CA ASP A 94 -6.22 7.95 9.19
C ASP A 94 -6.27 6.65 10.00
N ILE A 95 -6.32 5.49 9.33
CA ILE A 95 -6.34 4.19 10.01
C ILE A 95 -5.03 3.94 10.76
N TYR A 96 -3.88 4.21 10.15
CA TYR A 96 -2.59 3.97 10.83
C TYR A 96 -2.33 4.94 11.98
N ILE A 97 -2.63 6.23 11.82
CA ILE A 97 -2.54 7.22 12.91
C ILE A 97 -3.43 6.80 14.08
N LYS A 98 -4.70 6.44 13.82
CA LYS A 98 -5.63 5.96 14.85
C LYS A 98 -5.11 4.74 15.61
N ASN A 99 -4.27 3.92 14.98
CA ASN A 99 -3.71 2.71 15.55
C ASN A 99 -2.21 2.83 15.83
N THR A 100 -1.66 4.06 15.95
CA THR A 100 -0.22 4.30 16.04
C THR A 100 0.47 3.51 17.16
N ARG A 101 -0.21 3.25 18.28
CA ARG A 101 0.34 2.48 19.42
C ARG A 101 0.66 1.01 19.09
N TYR A 102 0.16 0.47 17.99
CA TYR A 102 0.37 -0.92 17.56
C TYR A 102 1.32 -1.04 16.38
N ILE A 103 1.73 0.08 15.78
CA ILE A 103 2.53 0.13 14.56
C ILE A 103 3.89 0.70 14.94
N HIS A 104 4.97 0.08 14.43
CA HIS A 104 6.34 0.54 14.65
C HIS A 104 6.93 1.10 13.35
N LYS A 105 6.82 0.36 12.24
CA LYS A 105 7.34 0.79 10.93
C LYS A 105 6.34 0.46 9.83
N VAL A 106 6.16 1.38 8.90
CA VAL A 106 5.37 1.21 7.68
C VAL A 106 6.23 1.55 6.48
N VAL A 107 6.30 0.65 5.50
CA VAL A 107 6.93 0.91 4.20
C VAL A 107 5.91 0.76 3.09
N PHE A 108 5.89 1.73 2.18
CA PHE A 108 5.08 1.67 0.96
C PHE A 108 5.95 1.26 -0.22
N VAL A 109 5.53 0.21 -0.93
CA VAL A 109 6.27 -0.44 -2.01
C VAL A 109 5.53 -0.28 -3.34
N GLY A 110 6.27 -0.13 -4.44
CA GLY A 110 5.69 -0.09 -5.80
C GLY A 110 5.02 1.22 -6.19
N MET A 111 5.21 2.30 -5.43
CA MET A 111 4.59 3.59 -5.74
C MET A 111 5.41 4.41 -6.74
N ASP A 112 4.72 5.06 -7.68
CA ASP A 112 5.33 6.08 -8.52
C ASP A 112 5.71 7.35 -7.74
N SER A 113 6.53 8.21 -8.36
CA SER A 113 7.04 9.41 -7.70
C SER A 113 5.96 10.43 -7.33
N TYR A 114 4.83 10.46 -8.04
CA TYR A 114 3.72 11.35 -7.74
C TYR A 114 2.99 10.89 -6.47
N SER A 115 2.69 9.60 -6.41
CA SER A 115 2.05 8.90 -5.29
C SER A 115 2.90 9.00 -4.03
N GLN A 116 4.22 8.83 -4.14
CA GLN A 116 5.15 9.06 -3.03
C GLN A 116 5.11 10.50 -2.53
N LYS A 117 5.09 11.50 -3.41
CA LYS A 117 4.98 12.92 -3.01
C LYS A 117 3.66 13.20 -2.31
N LEU A 118 2.56 12.61 -2.79
CA LEU A 118 1.24 12.74 -2.17
C LEU A 118 1.23 12.14 -0.75
N MET A 119 1.70 10.91 -0.60
CA MET A 119 1.77 10.22 0.70
C MET A 119 2.69 10.98 1.68
N LYS A 120 3.87 11.42 1.23
CA LYS A 120 4.79 12.25 2.02
C LYS A 120 4.15 13.55 2.48
N LYS A 121 3.40 14.22 1.61
CA LYS A 121 2.69 15.46 1.96
C LYS A 121 1.62 15.20 3.03
N VAL A 122 0.86 14.13 2.91
CA VAL A 122 -0.22 13.82 3.87
C VAL A 122 0.33 13.44 5.24
N PHE A 123 1.32 12.54 5.32
CA PHE A 123 2.01 12.24 6.59
C PHE A 123 2.75 13.45 7.15
N GLY A 124 3.43 14.22 6.30
CA GLY A 124 4.17 15.43 6.70
C GLY A 124 3.28 16.52 7.31
N ASN A 125 2.03 16.61 6.89
CA ASN A 125 1.04 17.53 7.48
C ASN A 125 0.48 17.06 8.82
N ARG A 126 0.79 15.82 9.24
CA ARG A 126 0.29 15.18 10.47
C ARG A 126 1.43 14.73 11.38
N VAL A 127 2.60 15.35 11.25
CA VAL A 127 3.74 15.10 12.13
C VAL A 127 3.34 15.38 13.57
N GLY A 128 3.64 14.45 14.47
CA GLY A 128 3.23 14.50 15.88
C GLY A 128 1.93 13.77 16.20
N GLU A 129 1.15 13.35 15.18
CA GLU A 129 -0.04 12.50 15.39
C GLU A 129 0.30 11.00 15.43
N TYR A 130 1.52 10.61 15.05
CA TYR A 130 1.98 9.23 15.03
C TYR A 130 3.42 9.08 15.50
N GLU A 131 3.74 7.90 16.00
CA GLU A 131 5.05 7.54 16.59
C GLU A 131 5.84 6.54 15.72
N PHE A 132 5.19 5.92 14.73
CA PHE A 132 5.82 4.96 13.83
C PHE A 132 6.67 5.62 12.74
N SER A 133 7.67 4.89 12.24
CA SER A 133 8.47 5.33 11.10
C SER A 133 7.77 5.00 9.78
N VAL A 134 7.90 5.89 8.79
CA VAL A 134 7.35 5.70 7.45
C VAL A 134 8.47 5.78 6.40
N ASN A 135 8.49 4.85 5.45
CA ASN A 135 9.42 4.88 4.32
C ASN A 135 8.76 4.47 2.99
N TYR A 136 9.47 4.71 1.90
CA TYR A 136 8.99 4.55 0.52
C TYR A 136 10.09 3.86 -0.29
N ILE A 137 9.94 2.57 -0.56
CA ILE A 137 10.99 1.75 -1.16
C ILE A 137 10.36 0.85 -2.22
N ASN A 138 10.78 0.95 -3.47
CA ASN A 138 10.20 0.17 -4.57
C ASN A 138 10.73 -1.28 -4.66
N ASP A 139 11.81 -1.59 -3.95
CA ASP A 139 12.41 -2.93 -3.89
C ASP A 139 11.95 -3.65 -2.62
N PHE A 140 11.29 -4.80 -2.79
CA PHE A 140 10.72 -5.55 -1.67
C PHE A 140 11.77 -6.12 -0.71
N GLU A 141 12.93 -6.54 -1.20
CA GLU A 141 13.99 -7.07 -0.33
C GLU A 141 14.53 -5.96 0.55
N LYS A 142 14.83 -4.79 -0.03
CA LYS A 142 15.25 -3.60 0.72
C LYS A 142 14.17 -3.10 1.69
N ALA A 143 12.90 -3.21 1.31
CA ALA A 143 11.79 -2.85 2.17
C ALA A 143 11.72 -3.74 3.41
N LYS A 144 11.88 -5.06 3.25
CA LYS A 144 11.95 -6.02 4.36
C LYS A 144 13.16 -5.75 5.25
N GLU A 145 14.34 -5.53 4.67
CA GLU A 145 15.57 -5.18 5.40
C GLU A 145 15.38 -3.90 6.25
N TRP A 146 14.76 -2.86 5.68
CA TRP A 146 14.49 -1.62 6.42
C TRP A 146 13.49 -1.81 7.57
N LEU A 147 12.46 -2.63 7.37
CA LEU A 147 11.46 -2.94 8.39
C LEU A 147 12.05 -3.65 9.60
N VAL A 148 12.94 -4.63 9.38
CA VAL A 148 13.52 -5.44 10.47
C VAL A 148 14.82 -4.86 11.01
N GLY A 149 15.47 -3.98 10.23
CA GLY A 149 16.63 -3.21 10.65
C GLY A 149 16.31 -2.34 11.86
N LYS A 150 17.34 -2.00 12.63
CA LYS A 150 17.22 -1.06 13.76
C LYS A 150 16.98 0.34 13.24
#